data_AF-A0A926F8V2-F1
#
_entry.id   AF-A0A926F8V2-F1
#
_cell.length_a   1.000
_cell.length_b   1.000
_cell.length_c   1.000
_cell.angle_alpha   90.00
_cell.angle_beta   90.00
_cell.angle_gamma   90.00
#
_symmetry.space_group_name_H-M   'P 1'
#
loop_
_entity.id
_entity.type
_entity.pdbx_description
1 polymer ?
#
loop_
_entity_poly.entity_id
_entity_poly.type
_entity_poly.pdbx_seq_one_letter_code
_entity_poly.pdbx_strand_id
1 'polypeptide(L)'
;MALISCPNCKNPVSDKATVCPNCGYTGMGQSADAQNKIKCEDCGNEFENNLASCPVCGCPASISGVKENKKKRKIMVISVIAIVLLVVYAIGVNFVKQAALAEYSANMTKAAQTMIDGAAKAEDVGNLVKSVWSNAIYEKRDDKTDKYTMQNGRFVGDFNDALGNLFADDELNKSISEIRDNQNNVANLMKALKNPPKKYEEAYSVIKTFYDNYVKLTNSAVNPTGSLKTFSEEFNQYDTDTVNAFENMKIYLD
;
A
#
# COMPACT_ATOMS: atom_id res chain seq x y z
N MET A 1 -13.66 -78.77 -15.32
CA MET A 1 -14.37 -78.00 -14.29
C MET A 1 -13.45 -76.87 -13.88
N ALA A 2 -13.77 -75.62 -14.22
CA ALA A 2 -12.91 -74.50 -13.89
C ALA A 2 -13.21 -74.06 -12.45
N LEU A 3 -12.15 -73.78 -11.68
CA LEU A 3 -12.26 -73.22 -10.34
C LEU A 3 -11.99 -71.72 -10.44
N ILE A 4 -12.91 -70.92 -9.92
CA ILE A 4 -12.77 -69.47 -9.79
C ILE A 4 -12.49 -69.12 -8.33
N SER A 5 -11.67 -68.10 -8.07
CA SER A 5 -11.43 -67.63 -6.70
C SER A 5 -12.63 -66.83 -6.19
N CYS A 6 -13.10 -67.15 -4.99
CA CYS A 6 -14.15 -66.35 -4.34
C CYS A 6 -13.65 -64.91 -4.12
N PRO A 7 -14.37 -63.87 -4.57
CA PRO A 7 -13.94 -62.47 -4.40
C PRO A 7 -13.85 -62.03 -2.93
N ASN A 8 -14.55 -62.73 -2.02
CA ASN A 8 -14.51 -62.42 -0.59
C ASN A 8 -13.39 -63.17 0.14
N CYS A 9 -13.36 -64.50 0.08
CA CYS A 9 -12.43 -65.31 0.89
C CYS A 9 -11.23 -65.88 0.10
N LYS A 10 -11.14 -65.62 -1.21
CA LYS A 10 -10.06 -66.04 -2.13
C LYS A 10 -9.86 -67.55 -2.31
N ASN A 11 -10.62 -68.39 -1.62
CA ASN A 11 -10.59 -69.84 -1.82
C ASN A 11 -11.12 -70.22 -3.21
N PRO A 12 -10.59 -71.28 -3.85
CA PRO A 12 -11.09 -71.78 -5.11
C PRO A 12 -12.47 -72.41 -4.94
N VAL A 13 -13.42 -72.01 -5.77
CA VAL A 13 -14.80 -72.49 -5.78
C VAL A 13 -15.19 -72.84 -7.22
N SER A 14 -16.10 -73.79 -7.39
CA SER A 14 -16.68 -74.13 -8.70
C SER A 14 -17.29 -72.90 -9.38
N ASP A 15 -17.06 -72.76 -10.68
CA ASP A 15 -17.65 -71.74 -11.56
C ASP A 15 -19.19 -71.76 -11.61
N LYS A 16 -19.81 -72.84 -11.14
CA LYS A 16 -21.28 -73.00 -11.03
C LYS A 16 -21.87 -72.72 -9.65
N ALA A 17 -21.05 -72.42 -8.64
CA ALA A 17 -21.55 -72.19 -7.30
C ALA A 17 -22.20 -70.80 -7.20
N THR A 18 -23.46 -70.72 -6.78
CA THR A 18 -24.17 -69.45 -6.51
C THR A 18 -23.79 -68.85 -5.15
N VAL A 19 -23.31 -69.69 -4.24
CA VAL A 19 -22.90 -69.33 -2.88
C VAL A 19 -21.57 -70.01 -2.57
N CYS A 20 -20.62 -69.25 -2.02
CA CYS A 20 -19.34 -69.82 -1.59
C CYS A 20 -19.57 -70.77 -0.40
N PRO A 21 -19.23 -72.07 -0.50
CA PRO A 21 -19.38 -73.01 0.61
C PRO A 21 -18.50 -72.66 1.81
N ASN A 22 -17.39 -71.95 1.58
CA ASN A 22 -16.38 -71.70 2.60
C ASN A 22 -16.62 -70.40 3.41
N CYS A 23 -17.38 -69.45 2.88
CA CYS A 23 -17.64 -68.18 3.58
C CYS A 23 -19.09 -67.68 3.50
N GLY A 24 -19.98 -68.40 2.82
CA GLY A 24 -21.38 -68.01 2.67
C GLY A 24 -21.63 -66.82 1.74
N TYR A 25 -20.61 -66.34 1.02
CA TYR A 25 -20.77 -65.21 0.08
C TYR A 25 -21.72 -65.58 -1.06
N THR A 26 -22.84 -64.87 -1.15
CA THR A 26 -23.86 -64.96 -2.20
C THR A 26 -23.52 -63.95 -3.30
N GLY A 27 -23.48 -64.39 -4.57
CA GLY A 27 -23.03 -63.55 -5.69
C GLY A 27 -21.89 -64.14 -6.51
N MET A 28 -21.51 -65.38 -6.24
CA MET A 28 -20.73 -66.17 -7.20
C MET A 28 -21.67 -66.54 -8.36
N GLY A 29 -21.36 -66.20 -9.61
CA GLY A 29 -22.17 -66.60 -10.78
C GLY A 29 -23.29 -65.65 -11.23
N GLN A 30 -23.18 -64.33 -11.02
CA GLN A 30 -24.03 -63.37 -11.73
C GLN A 30 -23.53 -63.20 -13.18
N SER A 31 -24.00 -64.07 -14.07
CA SER A 31 -24.00 -63.83 -15.51
C SER A 31 -24.83 -62.58 -15.81
N ALA A 32 -24.27 -61.65 -16.59
CA ALA A 32 -24.86 -60.36 -16.95
C ALA A 32 -25.99 -60.49 -18.00
N ASP A 33 -26.99 -61.35 -17.79
CA ASP A 33 -28.00 -61.70 -18.81
C ASP A 33 -29.46 -61.56 -18.33
N ALA A 34 -29.77 -60.56 -17.48
CA ALA A 34 -31.15 -60.35 -17.01
C ALA A 34 -31.60 -58.89 -16.84
N GLN A 35 -30.92 -57.89 -17.42
CA GLN A 35 -31.36 -56.48 -17.34
C GLN A 35 -31.24 -55.70 -18.65
N ASN A 36 -31.66 -56.28 -19.79
CA ASN A 36 -31.49 -55.58 -21.07
C ASN A 36 -32.68 -55.68 -22.04
N LYS A 37 -33.92 -55.84 -21.53
CA LYS A 37 -35.13 -55.86 -22.37
C LYS A 37 -35.96 -54.59 -22.18
N ILE A 38 -36.35 -53.97 -23.29
CA ILE A 38 -37.25 -52.81 -23.36
C ILE A 38 -38.53 -53.21 -24.10
N LYS A 39 -39.66 -52.58 -23.75
CA LYS A 39 -40.96 -52.80 -24.38
C LYS A 39 -41.27 -51.68 -25.36
N CYS A 40 -41.65 -52.05 -26.58
CA CYS A 40 -42.06 -51.10 -27.61
C CYS A 40 -43.40 -50.43 -27.25
N GLU A 41 -43.48 -49.11 -27.29
CA GLU A 41 -44.71 -48.37 -26.97
C GLU A 41 -45.79 -48.46 -28.06
N ASP A 42 -45.40 -48.69 -29.33
CA ASP A 42 -46.35 -48.77 -30.45
C ASP A 42 -46.95 -50.18 -30.64
N CYS A 43 -46.14 -51.24 -30.51
CA CYS A 43 -46.59 -52.62 -30.76
C CYS A 43 -46.59 -53.53 -29.53
N GLY A 44 -46.06 -53.07 -28.40
CA GLY A 44 -46.04 -53.82 -27.16
C GLY A 44 -45.02 -54.98 -27.09
N ASN A 45 -44.20 -55.20 -28.13
CA ASN A 45 -43.20 -56.26 -28.15
C ASN A 45 -41.98 -55.94 -27.25
N GLU A 46 -41.46 -56.95 -26.55
CA GLU A 46 -40.26 -56.83 -25.71
C GLU A 46 -39.01 -57.31 -26.47
N PHE A 47 -37.97 -56.48 -26.52
CA PHE A 47 -36.74 -56.77 -27.26
C PHE A 47 -35.52 -56.17 -26.56
N GLU A 48 -34.32 -56.58 -26.99
CA GLU A 48 -33.08 -56.13 -26.37
C GLU A 48 -32.81 -54.65 -26.67
N ASN A 49 -32.40 -53.89 -25.65
CA ASN A 49 -32.20 -52.42 -25.77
C ASN A 49 -31.02 -52.02 -26.69
N ASN A 50 -30.24 -52.99 -27.16
CA ASN A 50 -29.09 -52.80 -28.05
C ASN A 50 -29.52 -52.70 -29.53
N LEU A 51 -30.81 -52.90 -29.85
CA LEU A 51 -31.32 -52.69 -31.20
C LEU A 51 -31.77 -51.24 -31.40
N ALA A 52 -31.27 -50.61 -32.46
CA ALA A 52 -31.60 -49.21 -32.83
C ALA A 52 -33.07 -49.00 -33.23
N SER A 53 -33.78 -50.08 -33.60
CA SER A 53 -35.19 -50.07 -33.99
C SER A 53 -35.86 -51.37 -33.56
N CYS A 54 -37.12 -51.30 -33.18
CA CYS A 54 -37.89 -52.49 -32.82
C CYS A 54 -38.02 -53.43 -34.04
N PRO A 55 -37.67 -54.72 -33.91
CA PRO A 55 -37.62 -55.66 -35.03
C PRO A 55 -38.99 -56.03 -35.61
N VAL A 56 -40.09 -55.65 -34.95
CA VAL A 56 -41.46 -56.00 -35.37
C VAL A 56 -42.17 -54.83 -36.08
N CYS A 57 -42.08 -53.60 -35.56
CA CYS A 57 -42.73 -52.41 -36.15
C CYS A 57 -41.78 -51.54 -36.99
N GLY A 58 -40.45 -51.70 -36.85
CA GLY A 58 -39.46 -50.81 -37.46
C GLY A 58 -39.34 -49.43 -36.79
N CYS A 59 -40.04 -49.18 -35.68
CA CYS A 59 -40.04 -47.92 -34.98
C CYS A 59 -38.75 -47.72 -34.15
N PRO A 60 -38.11 -46.53 -34.17
CA PRO A 60 -36.80 -46.30 -33.57
C PRO A 60 -36.87 -46.43 -32.04
N ALA A 61 -35.87 -47.07 -31.43
CA ALA A 61 -35.82 -47.27 -29.99
C ALA A 61 -35.64 -45.91 -29.29
N SER A 62 -36.70 -45.39 -28.68
CA SER A 62 -36.71 -44.12 -27.96
C SER A 62 -35.93 -44.25 -26.65
N ILE A 63 -34.64 -43.91 -26.67
CA ILE A 63 -33.80 -43.80 -25.47
C ILE A 63 -34.20 -42.52 -24.71
N SER A 64 -35.30 -42.58 -23.96
CA SER A 64 -35.71 -41.55 -23.02
C SER A 64 -35.04 -41.80 -21.66
N GLY A 65 -33.80 -41.34 -21.50
CA GLY A 65 -33.00 -41.69 -20.33
C GLY A 65 -31.84 -40.77 -19.94
N VAL A 66 -31.82 -39.49 -20.33
CA VAL A 66 -30.93 -38.50 -19.70
C VAL A 66 -31.75 -37.30 -19.23
N LYS A 67 -32.22 -37.36 -17.98
CA LYS A 67 -32.62 -36.14 -17.27
C LYS A 67 -31.35 -35.34 -16.98
N GLU A 68 -31.02 -34.39 -17.86
CA GLU A 68 -30.00 -33.39 -17.55
C GLU A 68 -30.38 -32.62 -16.28
N ASN A 69 -29.51 -32.70 -15.29
CA ASN A 69 -29.63 -32.07 -13.98
C ASN A 69 -29.31 -30.55 -14.08
N LYS A 70 -30.13 -29.78 -14.82
CA LYS A 70 -29.92 -28.33 -15.08
C LYS A 70 -29.88 -27.45 -13.82
N LYS A 71 -30.34 -27.94 -12.66
CA LYS A 71 -30.37 -27.19 -11.39
C LYS A 71 -28.98 -27.03 -10.74
N LYS A 72 -28.03 -27.96 -10.96
CA LYS A 72 -26.67 -27.88 -10.39
C LYS A 72 -25.75 -26.92 -11.16
N ARG A 73 -25.95 -26.73 -12.47
CA ARG A 73 -25.11 -25.87 -13.33
C ARG A 73 -25.33 -24.37 -13.06
N LYS A 74 -26.56 -23.93 -12.77
CA LYS A 74 -26.85 -22.52 -12.42
C LYS A 74 -26.25 -22.11 -11.06
N ILE A 75 -26.28 -22.99 -10.05
CA ILE A 75 -25.69 -22.72 -8.73
C ILE A 75 -24.16 -22.70 -8.79
N MET A 76 -23.56 -23.61 -9.57
CA MET A 76 -22.10 -23.67 -9.76
C MET A 76 -21.56 -22.44 -10.51
N VAL A 77 -22.26 -21.95 -11.53
CA VAL A 77 -21.87 -20.72 -12.27
C VAL A 77 -21.97 -19.46 -11.38
N ILE A 78 -23.02 -19.33 -10.58
CA ILE A 78 -23.17 -18.19 -9.63
C ILE A 78 -22.05 -18.22 -8.57
N SER A 79 -21.71 -19.41 -8.06
CA SER A 79 -20.61 -19.58 -7.10
C SER A 79 -19.25 -19.16 -7.67
N VAL A 80 -18.94 -19.53 -8.91
CA VAL A 80 -17.67 -19.16 -9.56
C VAL A 80 -17.60 -17.64 -9.80
N ILE A 81 -18.69 -17.02 -10.26
CA ILE A 81 -18.74 -15.56 -10.47
C ILE A 81 -18.54 -14.81 -9.14
N ALA A 82 -19.18 -15.26 -8.05
CA ALA A 82 -18.99 -14.66 -6.73
C ALA A 82 -17.54 -14.76 -6.23
N ILE A 83 -16.86 -15.90 -6.47
CA ILE A 83 -15.44 -16.07 -6.11
C ILE A 83 -14.54 -15.17 -6.97
N VAL A 84 -14.79 -15.06 -8.27
CA VAL A 84 -14.03 -14.17 -9.15
C VAL A 84 -14.19 -12.71 -8.73
N LEU A 85 -15.41 -12.27 -8.38
CA LEU A 85 -15.66 -10.93 -7.85
C LEU A 85 -14.92 -10.68 -6.53
N LEU A 86 -14.89 -11.66 -5.62
CA LEU A 86 -14.13 -11.57 -4.36
C LEU A 86 -12.62 -11.48 -4.59
N VAL A 87 -12.08 -12.24 -5.55
CA VAL A 87 -10.66 -12.19 -5.91
C VAL A 87 -10.30 -10.86 -6.56
N VAL A 88 -11.11 -10.36 -7.51
CA VAL A 88 -10.93 -9.03 -8.11
C VAL A 88 -11.01 -7.93 -7.05
N TYR A 89 -11.96 -8.04 -6.12
CA TYR A 89 -12.06 -7.12 -4.99
C TYR A 89 -10.82 -7.19 -4.08
N ALA A 90 -10.34 -8.38 -3.72
CA ALA A 90 -9.15 -8.55 -2.88
C ALA A 90 -7.87 -8.02 -3.55
N ILE A 91 -7.71 -8.27 -4.86
CA ILE A 91 -6.60 -7.74 -5.66
C ILE A 91 -6.69 -6.21 -5.73
N GLY A 92 -7.89 -5.66 -6.00
CA GLY A 92 -8.13 -4.21 -6.03
C GLY A 92 -7.81 -3.54 -4.69
N VAL A 93 -8.24 -4.13 -3.58
CA VAL A 93 -7.93 -3.64 -2.22
C VAL A 93 -6.43 -3.68 -1.94
N ASN A 94 -5.72 -4.75 -2.32
CA ASN A 94 -4.27 -4.83 -2.16
C ASN A 94 -3.52 -3.82 -3.03
N PHE A 95 -3.99 -3.58 -4.27
CA PHE A 95 -3.41 -2.58 -5.14
C PHE A 95 -3.57 -1.16 -4.58
N VAL A 96 -4.76 -0.80 -4.09
CA VAL A 96 -5.00 0.51 -3.44
C VAL A 96 -4.16 0.68 -2.18
N LYS A 97 -4.02 -0.37 -1.36
CA LYS A 97 -3.13 -0.35 -0.19
C LYS A 97 -1.66 -0.13 -0.57
N GLN A 98 -1.17 -0.80 -1.60
CA GLN A 98 0.20 -0.63 -2.10
C GLN A 98 0.43 0.80 -2.62
N ALA A 99 -0.52 1.33 -3.40
CA ALA A 99 -0.46 2.70 -3.91
C ALA A 99 -0.44 3.74 -2.78
N ALA A 100 -1.32 3.59 -1.77
CA ALA A 100 -1.34 4.48 -0.61
C ALA A 100 -0.05 4.43 0.22
N LEU A 101 0.60 3.27 0.33
CA LEU A 101 1.89 3.14 1.00
C LEU A 101 3.01 3.86 0.22
N ALA A 102 3.02 3.74 -1.10
CA ALA A 102 3.99 4.41 -1.96
C ALA A 102 3.80 5.93 -1.97
N GLU A 103 2.55 6.41 -1.99
CA GLU A 103 2.24 7.84 -1.86
C GLU A 103 2.67 8.38 -0.50
N TYR A 104 2.42 7.64 0.58
CA TYR A 104 2.83 8.04 1.92
C TYR A 104 4.36 8.19 2.03
N SER A 105 5.13 7.22 1.54
CA SER A 105 6.60 7.31 1.56
C SER A 105 7.12 8.46 0.68
N ALA A 106 6.54 8.65 -0.51
CA ALA A 106 6.90 9.76 -1.38
C ALA A 106 6.63 11.12 -0.72
N ASN A 107 5.48 11.29 -0.06
CA ASN A 107 5.16 12.51 0.68
C ASN A 107 6.09 12.72 1.88
N MET A 108 6.54 11.65 2.54
CA MET A 108 7.49 11.71 3.64
C MET A 108 8.88 12.18 3.17
N THR A 109 9.40 11.61 2.09
CA THR A 109 10.65 12.07 1.46
C THR A 109 10.54 13.51 1.00
N LYS A 110 9.44 13.86 0.33
CA LYS A 110 9.19 15.23 -0.13
C LYS A 110 9.11 16.22 1.04
N ALA A 111 8.46 15.85 2.14
CA ALA A 111 8.40 16.67 3.35
C ALA A 111 9.79 16.90 3.93
N ALA A 112 10.60 15.84 4.07
CA ALA A 112 11.95 15.94 4.59
C ALA A 112 12.86 16.83 3.71
N GLN A 113 12.82 16.65 2.40
CA GLN A 113 13.56 17.47 1.43
C GLN A 113 13.11 18.93 1.47
N THR A 114 11.80 19.17 1.44
CA THR A 114 11.25 20.53 1.48
C THR A 114 11.65 21.25 2.78
N MET A 115 11.67 20.54 3.91
CA MET A 115 12.11 21.09 5.19
C MET A 115 13.59 21.43 5.21
N ILE A 116 14.48 20.55 4.74
CA ILE A 116 15.92 20.84 4.75
C ILE A 116 16.29 21.99 3.79
N ASP A 117 15.61 22.07 2.63
CA ASP A 117 15.76 23.20 1.71
C ASP A 117 15.32 24.53 2.35
N GLY A 118 14.20 24.51 3.09
CA GLY A 118 13.73 25.67 3.84
C GLY A 118 14.62 26.03 5.03
N ALA A 119 15.18 25.02 5.71
CA ALA A 119 16.12 25.19 6.80
C ALA A 119 17.41 25.87 6.32
N ALA A 120 17.98 25.44 5.19
CA ALA A 120 19.16 26.07 4.61
C ALA A 120 18.95 27.57 4.30
N LYS A 121 17.79 27.92 3.72
CA LYS A 121 17.45 29.34 3.50
C LYS A 121 17.28 30.11 4.81
N ALA A 122 16.68 29.49 5.82
CA ALA A 122 16.54 30.10 7.14
C ALA A 122 17.89 30.30 7.82
N GLU A 123 18.82 29.34 7.68
CA GLU A 123 20.21 29.43 8.13
C GLU A 123 20.89 30.67 7.53
N ASP A 124 20.82 30.84 6.21
CA ASP A 124 21.39 32.00 5.51
C ASP A 124 20.81 33.34 6.03
N VAL A 125 19.48 33.42 6.12
CA VAL A 125 18.78 34.62 6.62
C VAL A 125 19.18 34.93 8.07
N GLY A 126 19.12 33.95 8.96
CA GLY A 126 19.44 34.16 10.37
C GLY A 126 20.92 34.48 10.60
N ASN A 127 21.83 33.88 9.83
CA ASN A 127 23.25 34.22 9.86
C ASN A 127 23.53 35.64 9.34
N LEU A 128 22.79 36.12 8.34
CA LEU A 128 22.87 37.51 7.90
C LEU A 128 22.36 38.47 9.00
N VAL A 129 21.22 38.17 9.63
CA VAL A 129 20.68 38.96 10.75
C VAL A 129 21.70 39.04 11.88
N LYS A 130 22.27 37.90 12.30
CA LYS A 130 23.32 37.85 13.34
C LYS A 130 24.52 38.71 12.97
N SER A 131 24.98 38.61 11.72
CA SER A 131 26.13 39.36 11.21
C SER A 131 25.86 40.87 11.20
N VAL A 132 24.73 41.32 10.66
CA VAL A 132 24.36 42.75 10.62
C VAL A 132 24.23 43.32 12.03
N TRP A 133 23.55 42.61 12.92
CA TRP A 133 23.34 43.05 14.29
C TRP A 133 24.67 43.16 15.05
N SER A 134 25.53 42.13 14.94
CA SER A 134 26.85 42.12 15.57
C SER A 134 27.76 43.21 15.00
N ASN A 135 27.84 43.34 13.68
CA ASN A 135 28.75 44.28 13.03
C ASN A 135 28.34 45.73 13.28
N ALA A 136 27.04 46.03 13.42
CA ALA A 136 26.57 47.35 13.84
C ALA A 136 26.99 47.69 15.29
N ILE A 137 26.92 46.73 16.21
CA ILE A 137 27.31 46.93 17.62
C ILE A 137 28.82 47.10 17.79
N TYR A 138 29.61 46.30 17.09
CA TYR A 138 31.06 46.27 17.23
C TYR A 138 31.80 47.09 16.19
N GLU A 139 31.08 47.85 15.36
CA GLU A 139 31.63 48.67 14.28
C GLU A 139 32.61 47.89 13.39
N LYS A 140 32.23 46.66 13.03
CA LYS A 140 33.06 45.76 12.22
C LYS A 140 32.71 45.91 10.74
N ARG A 141 33.70 46.30 9.95
CA ARG A 141 33.59 46.39 8.49
C ARG A 141 33.47 45.00 7.86
N ASP A 142 32.55 44.85 6.93
CA ASP A 142 32.29 43.61 6.20
C ASP A 142 31.52 43.88 4.91
N ASP A 143 32.05 43.43 3.78
CA ASP A 143 31.53 43.75 2.44
C ASP A 143 30.06 43.35 2.22
N LYS A 144 29.56 42.35 2.96
CA LYS A 144 28.17 41.89 2.85
C LYS A 144 27.20 42.72 3.70
N THR A 145 27.66 43.20 4.85
CA THR A 145 26.81 43.87 5.84
C THR A 145 26.97 45.39 5.86
N ASP A 146 28.07 45.93 5.33
CA ASP A 146 28.34 47.38 5.25
C ASP A 146 27.18 48.15 4.60
N LYS A 147 26.47 47.53 3.63
CA LYS A 147 25.28 48.13 3.00
C LYS A 147 24.13 48.42 3.97
N TYR A 148 24.10 47.76 5.12
CA TYR A 148 23.07 47.93 6.14
C TYR A 148 23.59 48.66 7.38
N THR A 149 24.86 48.43 7.74
CA THR A 149 25.47 48.93 8.97
C THR A 149 26.12 50.30 8.80
N MET A 150 26.29 50.79 7.57
CA MET A 150 26.97 52.06 7.30
C MET A 150 26.13 53.05 6.50
N GLN A 151 26.28 54.34 6.85
CA GLN A 151 25.73 55.46 6.12
C GLN A 151 26.77 56.57 6.00
N ASN A 152 26.98 57.11 4.78
CA ASN A 152 27.96 58.17 4.50
C ASN A 152 29.38 57.87 5.03
N GLY A 153 29.80 56.61 4.94
CA GLY A 153 31.15 56.17 5.34
C GLY A 153 31.35 56.01 6.86
N ARG A 154 30.28 56.07 7.66
CA ARG A 154 30.30 55.84 9.11
C ARG A 154 29.29 54.75 9.48
N PHE A 155 29.53 54.04 10.59
CA PHE A 155 28.53 53.13 11.13
C PHE A 155 27.27 53.89 11.58
N VAL A 156 26.12 53.24 11.49
CA VAL A 156 24.87 53.75 12.06
C VAL A 156 24.99 53.87 13.58
N GLY A 157 24.29 54.86 14.16
CA GLY A 157 24.38 55.12 15.60
C GLY A 157 23.59 54.14 16.47
N ASP A 158 22.53 53.54 15.92
CA ASP A 158 21.72 52.51 16.59
C ASP A 158 21.74 51.23 15.74
N PHE A 159 21.99 50.09 16.36
CA PHE A 159 21.91 48.79 15.68
C PHE A 159 20.49 48.50 15.16
N ASN A 160 19.46 49.10 15.76
CA ASN A 160 18.09 49.01 15.26
C ASN A 160 17.94 49.65 13.87
N ASP A 161 18.71 50.68 13.56
CA ASP A 161 18.73 51.27 12.21
C ASP A 161 19.32 50.28 11.20
N ALA A 162 20.40 49.58 11.58
CA ALA A 162 20.99 48.55 10.72
C ALA A 162 20.04 47.38 10.46
N LEU A 163 19.31 46.93 11.49
CA LEU A 163 18.26 45.92 11.34
C LEU A 163 17.10 46.44 10.48
N GLY A 164 16.68 47.69 10.67
CA GLY A 164 15.66 48.35 9.86
C GLY A 164 16.05 48.39 8.37
N ASN A 165 17.31 48.75 8.08
CA ASN A 165 17.86 48.73 6.72
C ASN A 165 17.87 47.31 6.13
N LEU A 166 18.28 46.31 6.93
CA LEU A 166 18.28 44.91 6.52
C LEU A 166 16.86 44.43 6.18
N PHE A 167 15.86 44.70 7.04
CA PHE A 167 14.47 44.28 6.79
C PHE A 167 13.73 45.12 5.76
N ALA A 168 14.29 46.26 5.33
CA ALA A 168 13.82 47.02 4.18
C ALA A 168 14.40 46.51 2.84
N ASP A 169 15.39 45.62 2.87
CA ASP A 169 16.03 45.08 1.67
C ASP A 169 15.12 44.09 0.93
N ASP A 170 14.92 44.35 -0.37
CA ASP A 170 14.03 43.54 -1.21
C ASP A 170 14.51 42.09 -1.38
N GLU A 171 15.83 41.86 -1.42
CA GLU A 171 16.41 40.52 -1.58
C GLU A 171 16.19 39.68 -0.30
N LEU A 172 16.36 40.30 0.87
CA LEU A 172 16.01 39.65 2.13
C LEU A 172 14.50 39.37 2.21
N ASN A 173 13.66 40.36 1.89
CA ASN A 173 12.21 40.18 1.94
C ASN A 173 11.73 39.08 1.00
N LYS A 174 12.35 38.93 -0.17
CA LYS A 174 12.12 37.80 -1.07
C LYS A 174 12.48 36.47 -0.40
N SER A 175 13.66 36.37 0.22
CA SER A 175 14.09 35.16 0.93
C SER A 175 13.14 34.80 2.10
N ILE A 176 12.68 35.81 2.85
CA ILE A 176 11.69 35.64 3.91
C ILE A 176 10.35 35.14 3.34
N SER A 177 9.89 35.67 2.20
CA SER A 177 8.67 35.19 1.54
C SER A 177 8.82 33.73 1.11
N GLU A 178 9.96 33.37 0.52
CA GLU A 178 10.23 31.98 0.11
C GLU A 178 10.26 31.02 1.30
N ILE A 179 10.78 31.44 2.46
CA ILE A 179 10.71 30.66 3.70
C ILE A 179 9.26 30.47 4.14
N ARG A 180 8.43 31.53 4.13
CA ARG A 180 7.01 31.43 4.50
C ARG A 180 6.22 30.53 3.56
N ASP A 181 6.47 30.60 2.27
CA ASP A 181 5.86 29.71 1.28
C ASP A 181 6.30 28.26 1.49
N ASN A 182 7.58 28.04 1.80
CA ASN A 182 8.11 26.73 2.16
C ASN A 182 7.42 26.19 3.43
N GLN A 183 7.25 27.00 4.48
CA GLN A 183 6.52 26.62 5.70
C GLN A 183 5.09 26.17 5.39
N ASN A 184 4.38 26.88 4.51
CA ASN A 184 3.03 26.50 4.07
C ASN A 184 3.02 25.15 3.34
N ASN A 185 4.00 24.92 2.46
CA ASN A 185 4.14 23.66 1.72
C ASN A 185 4.43 22.49 2.65
N VAL A 186 5.38 22.66 3.58
CA VAL A 186 5.71 21.67 4.61
C VAL A 186 4.48 21.37 5.47
N ALA A 187 3.75 22.38 5.94
CA ALA A 187 2.56 22.19 6.75
C ALA A 187 1.48 21.36 6.02
N ASN A 188 1.35 21.53 4.70
CA ASN A 188 0.44 20.72 3.89
C ASN A 188 0.91 19.28 3.72
N LEU A 189 2.21 19.06 3.52
CA LEU A 189 2.78 17.70 3.48
C LEU A 189 2.62 16.99 4.84
N MET A 190 2.92 17.68 5.94
CA MET A 190 2.73 17.13 7.29
C MET A 190 1.26 16.80 7.59
N LYS A 191 0.30 17.57 7.07
CA LYS A 191 -1.13 17.22 7.16
C LYS A 191 -1.45 15.91 6.42
N ALA A 192 -0.86 15.69 5.25
CA ALA A 192 -1.03 14.45 4.50
C ALA A 192 -0.44 13.23 5.24
N LEU A 193 0.58 13.45 6.08
CA LEU A 193 1.25 12.40 6.86
C LEU A 193 0.56 12.04 8.18
N LYS A 194 -0.49 12.78 8.62
CA LYS A 194 -1.12 12.62 9.94
C LYS A 194 -1.55 11.21 10.32
N ASN A 195 -1.88 10.37 9.34
CA ASN A 195 -2.38 9.01 9.54
C ASN A 195 -1.34 7.99 9.05
N PRO A 196 -0.29 7.71 9.83
CA PRO A 196 0.77 6.80 9.42
C PRO A 196 0.26 5.36 9.27
N PRO A 197 0.59 4.68 8.16
CA PRO A 197 0.47 3.22 8.09
C PRO A 197 1.35 2.56 9.15
N LYS A 198 0.95 1.38 9.65
CA LYS A 198 1.64 0.68 10.76
C LYS A 198 3.16 0.56 10.60
N LYS A 199 3.66 0.37 9.37
CA LYS A 199 5.11 0.25 9.09
C LYS A 199 5.89 1.57 9.15
N TYR A 200 5.21 2.72 9.20
CA TYR A 200 5.79 4.07 9.19
C TYR A 200 5.52 4.85 10.48
N GLU A 201 4.96 4.24 11.52
CA GLU A 201 4.67 4.92 12.80
C GLU A 201 5.93 5.55 13.43
N GLU A 202 7.05 4.81 13.40
CA GLU A 202 8.34 5.28 13.91
C GLU A 202 8.90 6.43 13.05
N ALA A 203 8.94 6.25 11.72
CA ALA A 203 9.36 7.29 10.78
C ALA A 203 8.54 8.58 10.91
N TYR A 204 7.23 8.45 11.19
CA TYR A 204 6.35 9.58 11.44
C TYR A 204 6.72 10.34 12.72
N SER A 205 7.09 9.64 13.79
CA SER A 205 7.58 10.28 15.03
C SER A 205 8.86 11.08 14.78
N VAL A 206 9.79 10.52 13.99
CA VAL A 206 11.05 11.17 13.64
C VAL A 206 10.82 12.40 12.77
N ILE A 207 10.02 12.30 11.70
CA ILE A 207 9.75 13.47 10.84
C ILE A 207 8.96 14.57 11.58
N LYS A 208 8.11 14.20 12.55
CA LYS A 208 7.42 15.18 13.38
C LYS A 208 8.41 15.98 14.23
N THR A 209 9.42 15.33 14.79
CA THR A 209 10.48 16.01 15.54
C THR A 209 11.28 16.94 14.62
N PHE A 210 11.61 16.49 13.41
CA PHE A 210 12.26 17.34 12.40
C PHE A 210 11.40 18.55 12.05
N TYR A 211 10.10 18.37 11.81
CA TYR A 211 9.15 19.46 11.57
C TYR A 211 9.09 20.46 12.74
N ASP A 212 8.99 19.98 13.97
CA ASP A 212 8.93 20.84 15.16
C ASP A 212 10.20 21.71 15.30
N ASN A 213 11.38 21.17 14.98
CA ASN A 213 12.65 21.92 14.99
C ASN A 213 12.79 22.87 13.79
N TYR A 214 12.43 22.42 12.59
CA TYR A 214 12.38 23.24 11.38
C TYR A 214 11.50 24.48 11.56
N VAL A 215 10.33 24.35 12.20
CA VAL A 215 9.43 25.48 12.49
C VAL A 215 10.08 26.48 13.44
N LYS A 216 10.79 26.02 14.47
CA LYS A 216 11.51 26.92 15.40
C LYS A 216 12.61 27.70 14.68
N LEU A 217 13.44 27.02 13.88
CA LEU A 217 14.52 27.63 13.11
C LEU A 217 13.98 28.68 12.14
N THR A 218 13.03 28.29 11.29
CA THR A 218 12.46 29.18 10.27
C THR A 218 11.74 30.39 10.87
N ASN A 219 10.99 30.20 11.96
CA ASN A 219 10.35 31.32 12.66
C ASN A 219 11.36 32.28 13.29
N SER A 220 12.45 31.74 13.86
CA SER A 220 13.53 32.56 14.42
C SER A 220 14.21 33.40 13.33
N ALA A 221 14.45 32.83 12.14
CA ALA A 221 15.02 33.55 11.00
C ALA A 221 14.14 34.72 10.50
N VAL A 222 12.84 34.48 10.32
CA VAL A 222 11.92 35.47 9.71
C VAL A 222 11.34 36.47 10.71
N ASN A 223 11.49 36.21 12.01
CA ASN A 223 11.00 37.05 13.09
C ASN A 223 11.99 37.02 14.27
N PRO A 224 13.21 37.59 14.10
CA PRO A 224 14.20 37.60 15.16
C PRO A 224 13.70 38.43 16.34
N THR A 225 13.91 37.92 17.56
CA THR A 225 13.49 38.60 18.79
C THR A 225 14.55 38.48 19.88
N GLY A 226 14.42 39.30 20.93
CA GLY A 226 15.35 39.32 22.06
C GLY A 226 16.60 40.18 21.79
N SER A 227 17.73 39.76 22.33
CA SER A 227 19.03 40.41 22.18
C SER A 227 19.90 39.67 21.17
N LEU A 228 20.96 40.32 20.65
CA LEU A 228 21.96 39.65 19.81
C LEU A 228 22.43 38.32 20.43
N LYS A 229 22.69 38.29 21.74
CA LYS A 229 23.17 37.11 22.45
C LYS A 229 22.13 36.00 22.44
N THR A 230 20.92 36.27 22.96
CA THR A 230 19.86 35.27 23.08
C THR A 230 19.41 34.77 21.70
N PHE A 231 19.25 35.67 20.74
CA PHE A 231 18.92 35.32 19.36
C PHE A 231 19.99 34.41 18.76
N SER A 232 21.27 34.76 18.88
CA SER A 232 22.36 33.96 18.31
C SER A 232 22.46 32.57 18.93
N GLU A 233 22.29 32.47 20.26
CA GLU A 233 22.32 31.20 21.00
C GLU A 233 21.15 30.30 20.59
N GLU A 234 19.92 30.82 20.64
CA GLU A 234 18.72 30.06 20.28
C GLU A 234 18.70 29.67 18.81
N PHE A 235 19.08 30.59 17.92
CA PHE A 235 19.13 30.32 16.48
C PHE A 235 20.11 29.20 16.15
N ASN A 236 21.34 29.24 16.69
CA ASN A 236 22.33 28.18 16.50
C ASN A 236 21.87 26.84 17.06
N GLN A 237 21.17 26.87 18.20
CA GLN A 237 20.61 25.65 18.80
C GLN A 237 19.53 25.06 17.90
N TYR A 238 18.59 25.88 17.42
CA TYR A 238 17.52 25.42 16.52
C TYR A 238 18.06 24.90 15.21
N ASP A 239 19.10 25.52 14.67
CA ASP A 239 19.81 25.07 13.47
C ASP A 239 20.42 23.67 13.69
N THR A 240 21.21 23.52 14.76
CA THR A 240 21.82 22.24 15.15
C THR A 240 20.78 21.14 15.39
N ASP A 241 19.70 21.46 16.11
CA ASP A 241 18.60 20.53 16.39
C ASP A 241 17.85 20.11 15.12
N THR A 242 17.74 21.01 14.15
CA THR A 242 17.10 20.75 12.86
C THR A 242 17.96 19.80 12.03
N VAL A 243 19.27 20.04 11.93
CA VAL A 243 20.21 19.16 11.23
C VAL A 243 20.24 17.77 11.88
N ASN A 244 20.36 17.69 13.21
CA ASN A 244 20.35 16.41 13.93
C ASN A 244 19.06 15.62 13.70
N ALA A 245 17.91 16.30 13.69
CA ALA A 245 16.64 15.65 13.41
C ALA A 245 16.54 15.18 11.94
N PHE A 246 17.11 15.92 10.99
CA PHE A 246 17.22 15.48 9.60
C PHE A 246 18.12 14.25 9.44
N GLU A 247 19.29 14.21 10.09
CA GLU A 247 20.17 13.04 10.07
C GLU A 247 19.45 11.78 10.58
N ASN A 248 18.68 11.90 11.66
CA ASN A 248 17.84 10.80 12.16
C ASN A 248 16.76 10.40 11.14
N MET A 249 16.18 11.38 10.43
CA MET A 249 15.16 11.12 9.42
C MET A 249 15.71 10.35 8.22
N LYS A 250 16.97 10.58 7.81
CA LYS A 250 17.59 9.92 6.65
C LYS A 250 17.54 8.39 6.73
N ILE A 251 17.55 7.81 7.93
CA ILE A 251 17.48 6.35 8.13
C ILE A 251 16.17 5.76 7.56
N TYR A 252 15.12 6.58 7.45
CA TYR A 252 13.81 6.19 6.93
C TYR A 252 13.55 6.69 5.50
N LEU A 253 14.51 7.39 4.89
CA LEU A 253 14.43 7.86 3.51
C LEU A 253 15.22 6.87 2.63
N ASP A 254 14.52 6.22 1.70
CA ASP A 254 15.12 5.30 0.71
C ASP A 254 16.00 6.04 -0.32
#